data_AF-A0A7W1UA22-F1
#
_entry.id   AF-A0A7W1UA22-F1
#
_cell.length_a   1.000
_cell.length_b   1.000
_cell.length_c   1.000
_cell.angle_alpha   90.00
_cell.angle_beta   90.00
_cell.angle_gamma   90.00
#
_symmetry.space_group_name_H-M   'P 1'
#
loop_
_entity.id
_entity.type
_entity.pdbx_description
1 polymer ?
#
loop_
_entity_poly.entity_id
_entity_poly.type
_entity_poly.pdbx_seq_one_letter_code
_entity_poly.pdbx_strand_id
1 'polypeptide(L)'
;MTKLNGISVLSSHFALRGEYPASEDIQRVPDEEALQVVVVIFADSPTFAKDTYLLLKQGNRLIKPDRIRFDATASPISPGQGPSIFRAKIMASFPYDAFDVLAQTTIKVFPGAGGEVTFHLDFADIP
;
A
#
# COMPACT_ATOMS: atom_id res chain seq x y z
N MET A 1 15.52 9.48 -7.88
CA MET A 1 15.76 8.02 -7.66
C MET A 1 14.82 7.53 -6.56
N THR A 2 13.88 6.64 -6.87
CA THR A 2 12.83 6.19 -5.94
C THR A 2 13.34 5.07 -5.03
N LYS A 3 13.18 5.22 -3.72
CA LYS A 3 13.53 4.19 -2.72
C LYS A 3 12.32 3.89 -1.84
N LEU A 4 11.99 2.61 -1.67
CA LEU A 4 10.94 2.14 -0.77
C LEU A 4 11.57 1.76 0.58
N ASN A 5 10.99 2.24 1.68
CA ASN A 5 11.46 1.96 3.05
C ASN A 5 10.52 1.02 3.84
N GLY A 6 9.35 0.67 3.31
CA GLY A 6 8.41 -0.20 4.00
C GLY A 6 7.15 -0.49 3.22
N ILE A 7 6.66 -1.71 3.36
CA ILE A 7 5.36 -2.17 2.90
C ILE A 7 4.59 -2.58 4.14
N SER A 8 3.35 -2.11 4.26
CA SER A 8 2.42 -2.64 5.25
C SER A 8 1.26 -3.25 4.50
N VAL A 9 1.15 -4.57 4.61
CA VAL A 9 -0.02 -5.30 4.15
C VAL A 9 -0.92 -5.43 5.37
N LEU A 10 -2.07 -4.76 5.30
CA LEU A 10 -3.00 -4.68 6.40
C LEU A 10 -4.24 -5.47 5.97
N SER A 11 -4.47 -6.65 6.56
CA SER A 11 -5.84 -6.90 7.03
C SER A 11 -6.08 -5.83 8.08
N SER A 12 -7.22 -5.17 8.04
CA SER A 12 -7.36 -3.87 8.67
C SER A 12 -7.03 -3.95 10.15
N HIS A 13 -5.89 -3.34 10.51
CA HIS A 13 -5.36 -3.27 11.86
C HIS A 13 -6.19 -2.31 12.70
N PHE A 14 -7.48 -2.58 12.87
CA PHE A 14 -8.32 -1.92 13.86
C PHE A 14 -8.14 -2.59 15.24
N ALA A 15 -7.83 -3.90 15.26
CA ALA A 15 -7.58 -4.65 16.50
C ALA A 15 -6.29 -4.26 17.27
N LEU A 16 -5.43 -3.40 16.71
CA LEU A 16 -4.15 -3.01 17.32
C LEU A 16 -4.08 -1.52 17.71
N ARG A 17 -5.20 -0.78 17.68
CA ARG A 17 -5.25 0.60 18.20
C ARG A 17 -5.32 0.69 19.74
N GLY A 18 -5.39 -0.45 20.41
CA GLY A 18 -5.25 -0.66 21.85
C GLY A 18 -5.15 -2.16 22.13
N GLU A 19 -4.76 -2.59 23.33
CA GLU A 19 -4.73 -4.02 23.73
C GLU A 19 -6.09 -4.74 23.52
N TYR A 20 -7.18 -3.96 23.40
CA TYR A 20 -8.52 -4.44 23.08
C TYR A 20 -9.18 -3.54 22.01
N PRO A 21 -9.71 -4.09 20.89
CA PRO A 21 -10.45 -3.32 19.90
C PRO A 21 -11.71 -2.67 20.51
N ALA A 22 -12.01 -1.43 20.12
CA ALA A 22 -13.28 -0.79 20.47
C ALA A 22 -14.45 -1.48 19.75
N SER A 23 -15.67 -1.40 20.28
CA SER A 23 -16.84 -2.06 19.66
C SER A 23 -17.09 -1.60 18.21
N GLU A 24 -16.78 -0.36 17.88
CA GLU A 24 -16.85 0.21 16.53
C GLU A 24 -15.79 -0.40 15.58
N ASP A 25 -14.63 -0.76 16.12
CA ASP A 25 -13.56 -1.45 15.40
C ASP A 25 -13.97 -2.90 15.11
N ILE A 26 -14.59 -3.58 16.08
CA ILE A 26 -15.09 -4.97 15.93
C ILE A 26 -16.21 -5.04 14.89
N GLN A 27 -17.10 -4.05 14.83
CA GLN A 27 -18.20 -4.03 13.86
C GLN A 27 -17.74 -3.73 12.43
N ARG A 28 -16.62 -3.03 12.26
CA ARG A 28 -16.06 -2.73 10.93
C ARG A 28 -15.34 -3.90 10.29
N VAL A 29 -14.75 -4.79 11.08
CA VAL A 29 -14.04 -5.99 10.59
C VAL A 29 -14.92 -6.87 9.68
N PRO A 30 -16.18 -7.22 10.04
CA PRO A 30 -17.05 -7.98 9.14
C PRO A 30 -17.58 -7.18 7.93
N ASP A 31 -17.54 -5.84 7.98
CA ASP A 31 -17.93 -4.97 6.85
C ASP A 31 -16.78 -4.76 5.84
N GLU A 32 -15.59 -5.31 6.10
CA GLU A 32 -14.42 -5.11 5.26
C GLU A 32 -14.30 -6.15 4.16
N GLU A 33 -14.82 -5.78 2.99
CA GLU A 33 -14.82 -6.61 1.78
C GLU A 33 -13.46 -6.64 1.04
N ALA A 34 -12.47 -5.87 1.50
CA ALA A 34 -11.22 -5.69 0.77
C ALA A 34 -9.95 -5.70 1.64
N LEU A 35 -8.91 -6.38 1.16
CA LEU A 35 -7.53 -6.27 1.60
C LEU A 35 -6.98 -4.88 1.28
N GLN A 36 -6.35 -4.22 2.25
CA GLN A 36 -5.68 -2.94 2.03
C GLN A 36 -4.16 -3.10 1.98
N VAL A 37 -3.57 -2.72 0.85
CA VAL A 37 -2.12 -2.63 0.69
C VAL A 37 -1.71 -1.18 0.77
N VAL A 38 -0.90 -0.85 1.79
CA VAL A 38 -0.34 0.48 1.99
C VAL A 38 1.14 0.45 1.62
N VAL A 39 1.52 1.28 0.65
CA VAL A 39 2.92 1.51 0.29
C VAL A 39 3.31 2.94 0.61
N VAL A 40 4.51 3.11 1.15
CA VAL A 40 5.12 4.41 1.42
C VAL A 40 6.30 4.58 0.48
N ILE A 41 6.22 5.59 -0.38
CA ILE A 41 7.22 5.84 -1.42
C ILE A 41 7.92 7.16 -1.14
N PHE A 42 9.21 7.24 -1.47
CA PHE A 42 10.02 8.45 -1.41
C PHE A 42 10.52 8.83 -2.81
N ALA A 43 10.37 10.12 -3.17
CA ALA A 43 10.82 10.65 -4.45
C ALA A 43 11.31 12.11 -4.31
N ASP A 44 11.83 12.66 -5.40
CA ASP A 44 12.41 14.01 -5.52
C ASP A 44 11.40 15.07 -5.99
N SER A 45 10.15 14.68 -6.26
CA SER A 45 9.07 15.58 -6.68
C SER A 45 7.87 15.48 -5.72
N PRO A 46 7.18 16.57 -5.39
CA PRO A 46 5.99 16.55 -4.54
C PRO A 46 4.75 15.91 -5.19
N THR A 47 4.72 15.78 -6.53
CA THR A 47 3.55 15.28 -7.26
C THR A 47 3.70 13.82 -7.72
N PHE A 48 4.81 13.15 -7.35
CA PHE A 48 5.16 11.83 -7.87
C PHE A 48 4.10 10.74 -7.59
N ALA A 49 3.35 10.90 -6.49
CA ALA A 49 2.37 9.94 -6.03
C ALA A 49 1.04 10.03 -6.77
N LYS A 50 0.76 11.17 -7.41
CA LYS A 50 -0.42 11.36 -8.22
C LYS A 50 -0.47 10.29 -9.31
N ASP A 51 -1.64 9.72 -9.53
CA ASP A 51 -1.89 8.70 -10.56
C ASP A 51 -1.05 7.42 -10.38
N THR A 52 -0.51 7.18 -9.17
CA THR A 52 0.17 5.92 -8.86
C THR A 52 -0.82 4.77 -8.89
N TYR A 53 -0.44 3.67 -9.55
CA TYR A 53 -1.25 2.47 -9.66
C TYR A 53 -0.58 1.27 -8.99
N LEU A 54 -1.38 0.33 -8.49
CA LEU A 54 -0.91 -0.90 -7.86
C LEU A 54 -1.59 -2.11 -8.48
N LEU A 55 -0.88 -3.24 -8.54
CA LEU A 55 -1.39 -4.55 -8.92
C LEU A 55 -0.84 -5.61 -7.96
N LEU A 56 -1.62 -6.65 -7.70
CA LEU A 56 -1.07 -7.91 -7.20
C LEU A 56 -0.85 -8.86 -8.38
N LYS A 57 0.24 -9.59 -8.36
CA LYS A 57 0.56 -10.66 -9.31
C LYS A 57 0.71 -11.97 -8.58
N GLN A 58 -0.04 -12.99 -8.99
CA GLN A 58 0.04 -14.37 -8.50
C GLN A 58 0.19 -15.29 -9.70
N GLY A 59 1.38 -15.87 -9.89
CA GLY A 59 1.73 -16.59 -11.12
C GLY A 59 1.51 -15.73 -12.36
N ASN A 60 0.60 -16.14 -13.24
CA ASN A 60 0.22 -15.41 -14.47
C ASN A 60 -0.98 -14.48 -14.30
N ARG A 61 -1.61 -14.42 -13.12
CA ARG A 61 -2.79 -13.59 -12.86
C ARG A 61 -2.35 -12.21 -12.38
N LEU A 62 -2.93 -11.16 -12.96
CA LEU A 62 -2.87 -9.80 -12.45
C LEU A 62 -4.21 -9.44 -11.81
N ILE A 63 -4.15 -8.97 -10.58
CA ILE A 63 -5.30 -8.64 -9.76
C ILE A 63 -5.29 -7.13 -9.59
N LYS A 64 -6.39 -6.50 -9.96
CA LYS A 64 -6.57 -5.05 -9.92
C LYS A 64 -7.23 -4.65 -8.60
N PRO A 65 -6.88 -3.49 -8.04
CA PRO A 65 -7.60 -2.94 -6.91
C PRO A 65 -8.93 -2.34 -7.37
N ASP A 66 -9.95 -2.40 -6.52
CA ASP A 66 -11.22 -1.71 -6.75
C ASP A 66 -11.08 -0.20 -6.53
N ARG A 67 -10.14 0.18 -5.67
CA ARG A 67 -9.90 1.58 -5.31
C ARG A 67 -8.44 1.83 -4.99
N ILE A 68 -7.94 2.98 -5.42
CA ILE A 68 -6.64 3.52 -5.01
C ILE A 68 -6.84 4.90 -4.41
N ARG A 69 -6.17 5.16 -3.29
CA ARG A 69 -6.04 6.48 -2.66
C ARG A 69 -4.56 6.82 -2.54
N PHE A 70 -4.21 8.06 -2.86
CA PHE A 70 -2.85 8.56 -2.74
C PHE A 70 -2.88 9.96 -2.12
N ASP A 71 -1.79 10.35 -1.49
CA ASP A 71 -1.61 11.74 -1.08
C ASP A 71 -1.55 12.63 -2.32
N ALA A 72 -2.47 13.60 -2.43
CA ALA A 72 -2.52 14.52 -3.57
C ALA A 72 -1.24 15.37 -3.70
N THR A 73 -0.55 15.59 -2.59
CA THR A 73 0.77 16.22 -2.53
C THR A 73 1.60 15.53 -1.46
N ALA A 74 2.77 15.04 -1.84
CA ALA A 74 3.68 14.34 -0.95
C ALA A 74 4.27 15.30 0.10
N SER A 75 4.44 14.80 1.32
CA SER A 75 5.00 15.57 2.44
C SER A 75 6.52 15.63 2.34
N PRO A 76 7.15 16.80 2.49
CA PRO A 76 8.61 16.89 2.54
C PRO A 76 9.15 16.20 3.79
N ILE A 77 10.25 15.45 3.66
CA ILE A 77 10.90 14.76 4.79
C ILE A 77 12.22 15.39 5.23
N SER A 78 12.68 16.45 4.57
CA SER A 78 13.92 17.14 4.93
C SER A 78 13.74 18.66 4.92
N PRO A 79 13.83 19.33 6.08
CA PRO A 79 13.83 20.79 6.18
C PRO A 79 15.23 21.43 6.05
N GLY A 80 16.26 20.73 5.54
CA GLY A 80 17.67 21.20 5.49
C GLY A 80 18.29 21.35 4.09
N GLN A 81 19.55 21.84 4.01
CA GLN A 81 20.31 22.13 2.77
C GLN A 81 20.75 20.87 1.97
N GLY A 82 19.79 20.07 1.54
CA GLY A 82 19.99 18.93 0.63
C GLY A 82 18.87 18.87 -0.43
N PRO A 83 18.96 17.95 -1.41
CA PRO A 83 17.87 17.75 -2.36
C PRO A 83 16.58 17.41 -1.62
N SER A 84 15.47 18.07 -1.96
CA SER A 84 14.19 17.84 -1.33
C SER A 84 13.72 16.42 -1.60
N ILE A 85 13.52 15.65 -0.53
CA ILE A 85 12.89 14.33 -0.61
C ILE A 85 11.47 14.47 -0.07
N PHE A 86 10.52 13.89 -0.80
CA PHE A 86 9.12 13.85 -0.47
C PHE A 86 8.69 12.42 -0.18
N ARG A 87 7.76 12.26 0.76
CA ARG A 87 7.13 11.00 1.14
C ARG A 87 5.65 11.07 0.83
N ALA A 88 5.13 10.02 0.20
CA ALA A 88 3.69 9.84 0.04
C ALA A 88 3.27 8.45 0.48
N LYS A 89 2.04 8.38 0.99
CA LYS A 89 1.31 7.14 1.24
C LYS A 89 0.37 6.87 0.08
N ILE A 90 0.39 5.63 -0.40
CA ILE A 90 -0.56 5.12 -1.38
C ILE A 90 -1.23 3.89 -0.76
N MET A 91 -2.55 3.82 -0.89
CA MET A 91 -3.38 2.75 -0.35
C MET A 91 -4.23 2.18 -1.47
N ALA A 92 -4.06 0.90 -1.76
CA ALA A 92 -4.87 0.16 -2.71
C ALA A 92 -5.77 -0.83 -1.96
N SER A 93 -7.05 -0.89 -2.35
CA SER A 93 -8.03 -1.82 -1.82
C SER A 93 -8.28 -2.92 -2.85
N PHE A 94 -8.01 -4.17 -2.50
CA PHE A 94 -8.22 -5.35 -3.33
C PHE A 94 -9.33 -6.22 -2.74
N PRO A 95 -10.28 -6.72 -3.54
CA PRO A 95 -11.34 -7.56 -3.02
C PRO A 95 -10.78 -8.89 -2.50
N TYR A 96 -11.25 -9.36 -1.35
CA TYR A 96 -10.71 -10.54 -0.66
C TYR A 96 -10.85 -11.83 -1.47
N ASP A 97 -11.87 -11.94 -2.32
CA ASP A 97 -12.13 -13.10 -3.18
C ASP A 97 -11.25 -13.12 -4.45
N ALA A 98 -10.49 -12.06 -4.72
CA ALA A 98 -9.73 -11.93 -5.95
C ALA A 98 -8.28 -12.43 -5.86
N PHE A 99 -7.78 -12.76 -4.67
CA PHE A 99 -6.42 -13.28 -4.48
C PHE A 99 -6.42 -14.55 -3.62
N ASP A 100 -5.44 -15.41 -3.87
CA ASP A 100 -5.21 -16.61 -3.06
C ASP A 100 -4.21 -16.30 -1.94
N VAL A 101 -4.62 -16.43 -0.68
CA VAL A 101 -3.75 -16.15 0.49
C VAL A 101 -2.55 -17.10 0.58
N LEU A 102 -2.59 -18.27 -0.05
CA LEU A 102 -1.48 -19.24 -0.03
C LEU A 102 -0.54 -19.08 -1.23
N ALA A 103 -0.90 -18.25 -2.21
CA ALA A 103 -0.09 -18.05 -3.39
C ALA A 103 0.99 -16.98 -3.14
N GLN A 104 2.22 -17.27 -3.60
CA GLN A 104 3.27 -16.26 -3.66
C GLN A 104 2.79 -15.05 -4.45
N THR A 105 2.85 -13.89 -3.80
CA THR A 105 2.27 -12.67 -4.32
C THR A 105 3.37 -11.67 -4.61
N THR A 106 3.23 -10.96 -5.70
CA THR A 106 4.09 -9.84 -6.03
C THR A 106 3.26 -8.57 -6.14
N ILE A 107 3.55 -7.59 -5.28
CA ILE A 107 2.97 -6.25 -5.40
C ILE A 107 3.78 -5.51 -6.46
N LYS A 108 3.09 -5.02 -7.49
CA LYS A 108 3.65 -4.13 -8.51
C LYS A 108 3.12 -2.72 -8.27
N VAL A 109 4.01 -1.75 -8.20
CA VAL A 109 3.70 -0.34 -7.99
C VAL A 109 4.21 0.44 -9.20
N PHE A 110 3.32 1.25 -9.79
CA PHE A 110 3.60 2.08 -10.95
C PHE A 110 3.39 3.54 -10.54
N PRO A 111 4.46 4.27 -10.16
CA PRO A 111 4.35 5.69 -9.86
C PRO A 111 3.83 6.46 -11.07
N GLY A 112 3.02 7.49 -10.87
CA GLY A 112 2.51 8.31 -12.00
C GLY A 112 3.62 9.07 -12.74
N ALA A 113 4.76 9.31 -12.08
CA ALA A 113 5.97 9.84 -12.70
C ALA A 113 6.70 8.83 -13.63
N GLY A 114 6.23 7.58 -13.67
CA GLY A 114 6.80 6.49 -14.46
C GLY A 114 7.69 5.54 -13.64
N GLY A 115 8.03 4.42 -14.29
CA GLY A 115 8.79 3.32 -13.70
C GLY A 115 7.90 2.24 -13.09
N GLU A 116 8.56 1.20 -12.57
CA GLU A 116 7.94 0.08 -11.88
C GLU A 116 8.77 -0.25 -10.65
N VAL A 117 8.10 -0.46 -9.52
CA VAL A 117 8.72 -0.98 -8.30
C VAL A 117 7.96 -2.23 -7.88
N THR A 118 8.70 -3.27 -7.55
CA THR A 118 8.15 -4.61 -7.36
C THR A 118 8.56 -5.16 -6.01
N PHE A 119 7.63 -5.83 -5.34
CA PHE A 119 7.84 -6.40 -4.01
C PHE A 119 7.27 -7.79 -3.92
N HIS A 120 8.02 -8.71 -3.33
CA HIS A 120 7.51 -10.03 -3.01
C HIS A 120 6.80 -9.99 -1.66
N LEU A 121 5.65 -10.64 -1.62
CA LEU A 121 4.78 -10.76 -0.47
C LEU A 121 4.39 -12.22 -0.34
N ASP A 122 4.70 -12.79 0.82
CA ASP A 122 4.06 -14.00 1.30
C ASP A 122 3.04 -13.59 2.36
N PHE A 123 1.76 -13.87 2.14
CA PHE A 123 0.72 -13.56 3.12
C PHE A 123 0.84 -14.46 4.36
N ALA A 124 1.46 -15.64 4.24
CA ALA A 124 1.68 -16.53 5.37
C ALA A 124 2.69 -15.97 6.38
N ASP A 125 3.54 -15.03 5.97
CA ASP A 125 4.51 -14.36 6.85
C ASP A 125 3.88 -13.20 7.65
N ILE A 126 2.60 -12.87 7.42
CA ILE A 126 1.89 -11.82 8.14
C ILE A 126 1.13 -12.45 9.32
N PRO A 127 1.52 -12.13 10.57
CA PRO A 127 0.90 -12.71 11.78
C PRO A 127 -0.53 -12.22 12.03
#